data_AF-A0AA42K131-F1
#
_entry.id   AF-A0AA42K131-F1
#
_cell.length_a   1.000
_cell.length_b   1.000
_cell.length_c   1.000
_cell.angle_alpha   90.00
_cell.angle_beta   90.00
_cell.angle_gamma   90.00
#
_symmetry.space_group_name_H-M   'P 1'
#
loop_
_entity.id
_entity.type
_entity.pdbx_description
1 polymer ?
#
loop_
_entity_poly.entity_id
_entity_poly.type
_entity_poly.pdbx_seq_one_letter_code
_entity_poly.pdbx_strand_id
1 'polypeptide(L)'
;MKKFTKSQRLYLYQFCADMINSNLPIYDSIIKLKKEGETVIGKGFVNKLNYLLDKMANKESIASVFDGMVPKSELSLIYSSEKSGALANGFTSIVEVIKYKDQLMSKVIKSITFPLIMLALSLIVIAGYAVKVFPAFERVLPVTRWPVVTSSLYEFGLALYNGLWVYILVAVILLTIITRVIMANVTGLFRDRFMDRVVPFSTFKQLNASIILNSLSGMLKNKIPINDALTILSLNANRWLKSHINIMKVNMAKGQNYGEALNTGLLNVHELLNISLYSALPSFHDVLTSVSEKSKININDKMDKLAGLLKSFSTLILGGCVIWVFIALFSLSDQLSKMSQM
;
A
#
# COMPACT_ATOMS: atom_id res chain seq x y z
N MET A 1 18.79 -10.56 18.42
CA MET A 1 19.08 -9.14 18.09
C MET A 1 17.79 -8.37 17.86
N LYS A 2 17.55 -7.26 18.58
CA LYS A 2 16.31 -6.47 18.41
C LYS A 2 16.43 -5.54 17.21
N LYS A 3 15.73 -5.84 16.12
CA LYS A 3 15.65 -5.00 14.91
C LYS A 3 15.07 -3.61 15.23
N PHE A 4 15.48 -2.58 14.50
CA PHE A 4 14.86 -1.25 14.62
C PHE A 4 13.43 -1.26 14.07
N THR A 5 12.50 -0.62 14.79
CA THR A 5 11.15 -0.39 14.27
C THR A 5 11.23 0.57 13.10
N LYS A 6 10.22 0.59 12.24
CA LYS A 6 10.22 1.47 11.06
C LYS A 6 10.40 2.94 11.41
N SER A 7 9.71 3.43 12.45
CA SER A 7 9.85 4.81 12.92
C SER A 7 11.25 5.10 13.44
N GLN A 8 11.85 4.16 14.18
CA GLN A 8 13.25 4.27 14.63
C GLN A 8 14.23 4.33 13.47
N ARG A 9 14.02 3.50 12.43
CA ARG A 9 14.86 3.50 11.22
C ARG A 9 14.75 4.83 10.47
N LEU A 10 13.53 5.32 10.23
CA LEU A 10 13.31 6.62 9.58
C LEU A 10 14.01 7.76 10.31
N TYR A 11 13.86 7.81 11.64
CA TYR A 11 14.52 8.81 12.47
C TYR A 11 16.05 8.69 12.38
N LEU A 12 16.58 7.47 12.56
CA LEU A 12 18.01 7.21 12.55
C LEU A 12 18.64 7.53 11.20
N TYR A 13 18.01 7.15 10.08
CA TYR A 13 18.53 7.47 8.75
C TYR A 13 18.51 8.97 8.47
N GLN A 14 17.43 9.66 8.82
CA GLN A 14 17.37 11.12 8.69
C GLN A 14 18.48 11.78 9.51
N PHE A 15 18.63 11.36 10.77
CA PHE A 15 19.68 11.85 11.66
C PHE A 15 21.08 11.61 11.08
N CYS A 16 21.37 10.39 10.61
CA CYS A 16 22.66 10.08 9.98
C CYS A 16 22.89 10.94 8.72
N ALA A 17 21.88 11.14 7.87
CA ALA A 17 21.99 11.99 6.70
C ALA A 17 22.33 13.44 7.07
N ASP A 18 21.61 14.02 8.04
CA ASP A 18 21.75 15.40 8.47
C ASP A 18 23.13 15.65 9.10
N MET A 19 23.63 14.69 9.89
CA MET A 19 24.95 14.78 10.54
C MET A 19 26.09 14.69 9.51
N ILE A 20 26.01 13.76 8.55
CA ILE A 20 27.03 13.65 7.50
C ILE A 20 27.04 14.92 6.63
N ASN A 21 25.87 15.44 6.25
CA ASN A 21 25.78 16.68 5.48
C ASN A 21 26.32 17.90 6.24
N SER A 22 26.29 17.85 7.58
CA SER A 22 26.85 18.87 8.46
C SER A 22 28.33 18.64 8.79
N ASN A 23 29.00 17.67 8.13
CA ASN A 23 30.37 17.25 8.39
C ASN A 23 30.65 16.81 9.84
N LEU A 24 29.64 16.25 10.52
CA LEU A 24 29.76 15.74 11.88
C LEU A 24 29.95 14.21 11.87
N PRO A 25 30.90 13.66 12.65
CA PRO A 25 31.08 12.22 12.77
C PRO A 25 29.83 11.52 13.33
N ILE A 26 29.34 10.49 12.63
CA ILE A 26 28.11 9.77 13.00
C ILE A 26 28.21 9.18 14.42
N TYR A 27 29.38 8.64 14.78
CA TYR A 27 29.62 8.03 16.08
C TYR A 27 29.36 9.01 17.23
N ASP A 28 29.98 10.19 17.19
CA ASP A 28 29.84 11.23 18.21
C ASP A 28 28.42 11.79 18.26
N SER A 29 27.81 11.98 17.08
CA SER A 29 26.43 12.43 16.98
C SER A 29 25.44 11.44 17.61
N ILE A 30 25.64 10.13 17.44
CA ILE A 30 24.78 9.11 18.08
C ILE A 30 25.00 9.07 19.60
N ILE A 31 26.22 9.28 20.09
CA ILE A 31 26.50 9.43 21.53
C ILE A 31 25.73 10.63 22.10
N LYS A 32 25.77 11.77 21.41
CA LYS A 32 25.05 12.98 21.81
C LYS A 32 23.54 12.76 21.81
N LEU A 33 23.00 12.16 20.73
CA LEU A 33 21.58 11.79 20.63
C LEU A 33 21.13 10.90 21.80
N LYS A 34 21.97 9.95 22.20
CA LYS A 34 21.67 9.10 23.36
C LYS A 34 21.62 9.90 24.65
N LYS A 35 22.65 10.72 24.90
CA LYS A 35 22.82 11.46 26.15
C LYS A 35 21.72 12.52 26.35
N GLU A 36 21.39 13.25 25.29
CA GLU A 36 20.44 14.37 25.34
C GLU A 36 19.01 13.95 25.00
N GLY A 37 18.85 12.89 24.19
CA GLY A 37 17.56 12.48 23.64
C GLY A 37 16.86 11.33 24.38
N GLU A 38 17.44 10.75 25.43
CA GLU A 38 16.90 9.56 26.11
C GLU A 38 15.43 9.71 26.54
N THR A 39 15.07 10.88 27.08
CA THR A 39 13.70 11.19 27.53
C THR A 39 12.71 11.26 26.36
N VAL A 40 13.17 11.64 25.17
CA VAL A 40 12.35 11.83 23.96
C VAL A 40 12.24 10.52 23.17
N ILE A 41 13.34 9.81 22.98
CA ILE A 41 13.42 8.64 22.09
C ILE A 41 13.12 7.32 22.81
N GLY A 42 13.16 7.33 24.15
CA GLY A 42 12.84 6.23 25.03
C GLY A 42 13.95 5.18 25.18
N LYS A 43 13.99 4.55 26.37
CA LYS A 43 15.01 3.56 26.78
C LYS A 43 15.17 2.40 25.77
N GLY A 44 14.07 1.97 25.15
CA GLY A 44 14.08 0.89 24.18
C GLY A 44 14.83 1.21 22.88
N PHE A 45 14.84 2.48 22.45
CA PHE A 45 15.62 2.91 21.29
C PHE A 45 17.09 3.15 21.69
N VAL A 46 17.31 3.81 22.84
CA VAL A 46 18.67 3.99 23.42
C VAL A 46 19.43 2.68 23.52
N ASN A 47 18.81 1.61 24.01
CA ASN A 47 19.46 0.29 24.10
C ASN A 47 19.88 -0.27 22.73
N LYS A 48 19.11 0.01 21.67
CA LYS A 48 19.49 -0.40 20.32
C LYS A 48 20.61 0.48 19.76
N LEU A 49 20.63 1.77 20.11
CA LEU A 49 21.73 2.68 19.75
C LEU A 49 23.03 2.30 20.46
N ASN A 50 22.99 1.85 21.72
CA ASN A 50 24.17 1.31 22.41
C ASN A 50 24.77 0.13 21.62
N TYR A 51 23.94 -0.84 21.24
CA TYR A 51 24.41 -1.97 20.43
C TYR A 51 24.95 -1.53 19.05
N LEU A 52 24.37 -0.48 18.46
CA LEU A 52 24.87 0.10 17.21
C LEU A 52 26.26 0.72 17.42
N LEU A 53 26.45 1.51 18.48
CA LEU A 53 27.73 2.13 18.86
C LEU A 53 28.80 1.06 19.14
N ASP A 54 28.45 0.00 19.87
CA ASP A 54 29.37 -1.12 20.14
C ASP A 54 29.84 -1.78 18.85
N LYS A 55 28.96 -1.89 17.85
CA LYS A 55 29.34 -2.36 16.51
C LYS A 55 30.20 -1.35 15.76
N MET A 56 29.92 -0.05 15.86
CA MET A 56 30.72 1.00 15.21
C MET A 56 32.14 1.03 15.76
N ALA A 57 32.33 0.76 17.05
CA ALA A 57 33.67 0.70 17.65
C ALA A 57 34.52 -0.46 17.11
N ASN A 58 33.89 -1.54 16.62
CA ASN A 58 34.54 -2.79 16.25
C ASN A 58 34.52 -3.09 14.73
N LYS A 59 33.89 -2.24 13.92
CA LYS A 59 33.71 -2.50 12.48
C LYS A 59 34.09 -1.28 11.66
N GLU A 60 34.78 -1.52 10.55
CA GLU A 60 35.29 -0.46 9.67
C GLU A 60 34.21 0.09 8.73
N SER A 61 33.19 -0.70 8.35
CA SER A 61 32.14 -0.30 7.41
C SER A 61 30.82 0.01 8.11
N ILE A 62 30.20 1.14 7.77
CA ILE A 62 28.86 1.54 8.21
C ILE A 62 27.82 0.50 7.79
N ALA A 63 27.88 -0.05 6.58
CA ALA A 63 26.94 -1.10 6.19
C ALA A 63 27.01 -2.31 7.14
N SER A 64 28.22 -2.73 7.52
CA SER A 64 28.41 -3.86 8.42
C SER A 64 27.91 -3.61 9.85
N VAL A 65 27.82 -2.34 10.27
CA VAL A 65 27.24 -1.90 11.55
C VAL A 65 25.72 -2.14 11.56
N PHE A 66 25.02 -1.74 10.49
CA PHE A 66 23.57 -1.89 10.37
C PHE A 66 23.12 -3.34 10.11
N ASP A 67 24.03 -4.25 9.78
CA ASP A 67 23.72 -5.64 9.48
C ASP A 67 22.98 -6.35 10.63
N GLY A 68 21.95 -7.11 10.27
CA GLY A 68 21.04 -7.78 11.21
C GLY A 68 20.06 -6.86 11.96
N MET A 69 20.19 -5.53 11.87
CA MET A 69 19.34 -4.56 12.56
C MET A 69 18.27 -3.93 11.67
N VAL A 70 18.49 -3.95 10.35
CA VAL A 70 17.63 -3.33 9.33
C VAL A 70 17.27 -4.32 8.21
N PRO A 71 16.22 -4.06 7.41
CA PRO A 71 15.87 -4.87 6.24
C PRO A 71 17.01 -4.96 5.21
N LYS A 72 17.11 -6.10 4.51
CA LYS A 72 18.19 -6.38 3.55
C LYS A 72 18.30 -5.36 2.42
N SER A 73 17.18 -4.82 1.91
CA SER A 73 17.23 -3.77 0.89
C SER A 73 17.83 -2.46 1.41
N GLU A 74 17.50 -2.08 2.65
CA GLU A 74 17.99 -0.85 3.28
C GLU A 74 19.49 -1.01 3.54
N LEU A 75 19.90 -2.18 4.05
CA LEU A 75 21.31 -2.55 4.22
C LEU A 75 22.10 -2.52 2.91
N SER A 76 21.54 -3.09 1.83
CA SER A 76 22.19 -3.12 0.52
C SER A 76 22.32 -1.72 -0.07
N LEU A 77 21.38 -0.82 0.20
CA LEU A 77 21.50 0.58 -0.20
C LEU A 77 22.60 1.29 0.58
N ILE A 78 22.67 1.12 1.91
CA ILE A 78 23.74 1.66 2.74
C ILE A 78 25.11 1.19 2.20
N TYR A 79 25.23 -0.09 1.86
CA TYR A 79 26.45 -0.66 1.28
C TYR A 79 26.85 -0.02 -0.06
N SER A 80 25.91 0.10 -1.00
CA SER A 80 26.19 0.74 -2.29
C SER A 80 26.54 2.23 -2.14
N SER A 81 25.87 2.94 -1.22
CA SER A 81 26.15 4.35 -0.93
C SER A 81 27.48 4.56 -0.21
N GLU A 82 27.87 3.63 0.66
CA GLU A 82 29.19 3.63 1.30
C GLU A 82 30.29 3.45 0.25
N LYS A 83 30.14 2.48 -0.67
CA LYS A 83 31.09 2.26 -1.76
C LYS A 83 31.23 3.44 -2.72
N SER A 84 30.15 4.18 -2.96
CA SER A 84 30.17 5.36 -3.84
C SER A 84 30.56 6.65 -3.11
N GLY A 85 30.85 6.60 -1.81
CA GLY A 85 31.16 7.78 -0.99
C GLY A 85 29.98 8.73 -0.78
N ALA A 86 28.76 8.29 -1.07
CA ALA A 86 27.54 9.10 -1.05
C ALA A 86 26.59 8.67 0.09
N LEU A 87 27.15 8.38 1.28
CA LEU A 87 26.41 7.79 2.40
C LEU A 87 25.24 8.66 2.89
N ALA A 88 25.42 9.98 2.98
CA ALA A 88 24.34 10.91 3.34
C ALA A 88 23.15 10.80 2.38
N ASN A 89 23.45 10.83 1.09
CA ASN A 89 22.48 10.69 0.01
C ASN A 89 21.78 9.33 0.04
N GLY A 90 22.53 8.27 0.37
CA GLY A 90 21.99 6.93 0.61
C GLY A 90 20.90 6.93 1.68
N PHE A 91 21.21 7.45 2.87
CA PHE A 91 20.23 7.54 3.95
C PHE A 91 18.99 8.37 3.57
N THR A 92 19.18 9.51 2.90
CA THR A 92 18.07 10.33 2.37
C THR A 92 17.19 9.54 1.41
N SER A 93 17.78 8.80 0.46
CA SER A 93 17.02 7.93 -0.46
C SER A 93 16.21 6.87 0.27
N ILE A 94 16.74 6.24 1.33
CA ILE A 94 15.98 5.25 2.10
C ILE A 94 14.74 5.91 2.72
N VAL A 95 14.92 7.09 3.33
CA VAL A 95 13.84 7.84 3.95
C VAL A 95 12.76 8.20 2.93
N GLU A 96 13.14 8.74 1.76
CA GLU A 96 12.23 9.10 0.69
C GLU A 96 11.43 7.89 0.17
N VAL A 97 12.09 6.75 -0.06
CA VAL A 97 11.43 5.53 -0.53
C VAL A 97 10.44 5.00 0.49
N ILE A 98 10.80 4.98 1.78
CA ILE A 98 9.89 4.53 2.85
C ILE A 98 8.70 5.48 2.97
N LYS A 99 8.93 6.80 3.02
CA LYS A 99 7.87 7.81 3.13
C LYS A 99 6.92 7.75 1.93
N TYR A 100 7.45 7.63 0.72
CA TYR A 100 6.63 7.56 -0.49
C TYR A 100 5.75 6.30 -0.51
N LYS A 101 6.31 5.14 -0.14
CA LYS A 101 5.53 3.90 0.00
C LYS A 101 4.42 4.06 1.05
N ASP A 102 4.69 4.74 2.15
CA ASP A 102 3.70 4.97 3.22
C ASP A 102 2.57 5.89 2.80
N GLN A 103 2.89 6.97 2.09
CA GLN A 103 1.91 7.87 1.52
C GLN A 103 0.95 7.10 0.59
N LEU A 104 1.49 6.27 -0.31
CA LEU A 104 0.67 5.45 -1.21
C LEU A 104 -0.19 4.43 -0.45
N MET A 105 0.38 3.70 0.51
CA MET A 105 -0.38 2.72 1.29
C MET A 105 -1.45 3.39 2.16
N SER A 106 -1.16 4.55 2.74
CA SER A 106 -2.13 5.34 3.49
C SER A 106 -3.30 5.76 2.60
N LYS A 107 -3.02 6.18 1.36
CA LYS A 107 -4.05 6.54 0.38
C LYS A 107 -4.94 5.34 0.05
N VAL A 108 -4.35 4.19 -0.26
CA VAL A 108 -5.09 2.93 -0.50
C VAL A 108 -6.00 2.56 0.68
N ILE A 109 -5.47 2.61 1.91
CA ILE A 109 -6.26 2.31 3.12
C ILE A 109 -7.42 3.28 3.22
N LYS A 110 -7.17 4.59 3.13
CA LYS A 110 -8.21 5.63 3.21
C LYS A 110 -9.30 5.48 2.15
N SER A 111 -8.94 5.10 0.92
CA SER A 111 -9.88 4.86 -0.18
C SER A 111 -10.85 3.71 0.11
N ILE A 112 -10.43 2.71 0.90
CA ILE A 112 -11.23 1.51 1.20
C ILE A 112 -12.00 1.69 2.53
N THR A 113 -11.48 2.46 3.49
CA THR A 113 -12.09 2.67 4.80
C THR A 113 -13.52 3.21 4.71
N PHE A 114 -13.75 4.26 3.90
CA PHE A 114 -15.09 4.86 3.80
C PHE A 114 -16.16 3.88 3.27
N PRO A 115 -15.93 3.16 2.15
CA PRO A 115 -16.81 2.09 1.70
C PRO A 115 -17.16 1.05 2.75
N LEU A 116 -16.17 0.59 3.52
CA LEU A 116 -16.38 -0.42 4.55
C LEU A 116 -17.28 0.09 5.68
N ILE A 117 -17.12 1.35 6.09
CA ILE A 117 -17.98 1.97 7.11
C ILE A 117 -19.42 2.07 6.61
N MET A 118 -19.62 2.53 5.36
CA MET A 118 -20.97 2.64 4.78
C MET A 118 -21.65 1.28 4.66
N LEU A 119 -20.93 0.25 4.18
CA LEU A 119 -21.44 -1.11 4.12
C LEU A 119 -21.81 -1.66 5.50
N ALA A 120 -20.93 -1.50 6.49
CA ALA A 120 -21.20 -1.93 7.85
C ALA A 120 -22.45 -1.24 8.42
N LEU A 121 -22.59 0.07 8.19
CA LEU A 121 -23.77 0.83 8.61
C LEU A 121 -25.06 0.30 7.95
N SER A 122 -25.04 0.01 6.63
CA SER A 122 -26.18 -0.59 5.94
C SER A 122 -26.60 -1.93 6.56
N LEU A 123 -25.63 -2.81 6.84
CA LEU A 123 -25.91 -4.11 7.46
C LEU A 123 -26.48 -3.95 8.89
N ILE A 124 -25.94 -3.01 9.67
CA ILE A 124 -26.45 -2.70 11.02
C ILE A 124 -27.90 -2.20 10.96
N VAL A 125 -28.21 -1.31 10.01
CA VAL A 125 -29.57 -0.79 9.84
C VAL A 125 -30.53 -1.94 9.51
N ILE A 126 -30.21 -2.80 8.54
CA ILE A 126 -31.08 -3.91 8.15
C ILE A 126 -31.31 -4.88 9.34
N ALA A 127 -30.25 -5.27 10.03
CA ALA A 127 -30.37 -6.15 11.20
C ALA A 127 -31.17 -5.49 12.34
N GLY A 128 -30.97 -4.19 12.57
CA GLY A 128 -31.72 -3.42 13.57
C GLY A 128 -33.22 -3.40 13.29
N TYR A 129 -33.62 -3.14 12.04
CA TYR A 129 -35.03 -3.20 11.65
C TYR A 129 -35.63 -4.59 11.82
N ALA A 130 -34.91 -5.64 11.42
CA ALA A 130 -35.35 -7.02 11.59
C ALA A 130 -35.56 -7.41 13.06
N VAL A 131 -34.69 -6.98 13.96
CA VAL A 131 -34.77 -7.41 15.38
C VAL A 131 -35.67 -6.52 16.23
N LYS A 132 -35.81 -5.23 15.89
CA LYS A 132 -36.51 -4.25 16.73
C LYS A 132 -37.85 -3.80 16.18
N VAL A 133 -38.00 -3.70 14.86
CA VAL A 133 -39.16 -3.07 14.22
C VAL A 133 -40.15 -4.12 13.72
N PHE A 134 -39.69 -5.04 12.87
CA PHE A 134 -40.54 -6.07 12.27
C PHE A 134 -41.25 -7.02 13.25
N PRO A 135 -40.70 -7.38 14.43
CA PRO A 135 -41.42 -8.24 15.38
C PRO A 135 -42.70 -7.62 15.93
N ALA A 136 -42.82 -6.28 15.93
CA ALA A 136 -44.07 -5.62 16.30
C ALA A 136 -45.19 -5.88 15.27
N PHE A 137 -44.82 -5.93 13.99
CA PHE A 137 -45.74 -6.25 12.90
C PHE A 137 -46.08 -7.75 12.86
N GLU A 138 -45.14 -8.63 13.21
CA GLU A 138 -45.34 -10.08 13.19
C GLU A 138 -46.43 -10.53 14.16
N ARG A 139 -46.59 -9.81 15.29
CA ARG A 139 -47.66 -10.05 16.27
C ARG A 139 -49.06 -9.75 15.73
N VAL A 140 -49.16 -8.92 14.69
CA VAL A 140 -50.43 -8.47 14.12
C VAL A 140 -50.73 -9.20 12.81
N LEU A 141 -49.70 -9.44 11.99
CA LEU A 141 -49.80 -10.11 10.71
C LEU A 141 -48.72 -11.18 10.61
N PRO A 142 -49.07 -12.47 10.40
CA PRO A 142 -48.07 -13.53 10.23
C PRO A 142 -47.19 -13.27 9.01
N VAL A 143 -45.89 -13.61 9.12
CA VAL A 143 -44.86 -13.35 8.09
C VAL A 143 -45.22 -13.96 6.73
N THR A 144 -45.94 -15.08 6.70
CA THR A 144 -46.38 -15.74 5.46
C THR A 144 -47.29 -14.87 4.60
N ARG A 145 -47.93 -13.86 5.19
CA ARG A 145 -48.76 -12.90 4.48
C ARG A 145 -48.00 -11.64 4.12
N TRP A 146 -46.74 -11.47 4.50
CA TRP A 146 -46.02 -10.23 4.21
C TRP A 146 -45.66 -10.11 2.73
N PRO A 147 -45.52 -8.87 2.21
CA PRO A 147 -45.00 -8.65 0.87
C PRO A 147 -43.60 -9.25 0.72
N VAL A 148 -43.26 -9.71 -0.49
CA VAL A 148 -41.95 -10.33 -0.78
C VAL A 148 -40.78 -9.41 -0.43
N VAL A 149 -40.92 -8.10 -0.70
CA VAL A 149 -39.88 -7.10 -0.40
C VAL A 149 -39.64 -6.97 1.11
N THR A 150 -40.68 -7.13 1.92
CA THR A 150 -40.61 -7.03 3.39
C THR A 150 -40.10 -8.32 4.01
N SER A 151 -40.61 -9.47 3.59
CA SER A 151 -40.18 -10.79 4.08
C SER A 151 -38.71 -11.05 3.77
N SER A 152 -38.24 -10.74 2.55
CA SER A 152 -36.81 -10.89 2.20
C SER A 152 -35.88 -10.01 3.04
N LEU A 153 -36.26 -8.77 3.34
CA LEU A 153 -35.48 -7.89 4.21
C LEU A 153 -35.47 -8.40 5.66
N TYR A 154 -36.62 -8.86 6.14
CA TYR A 154 -36.74 -9.44 7.48
C TYR A 154 -35.88 -10.70 7.66
N GLU A 155 -36.00 -11.66 6.74
CA GLU A 155 -35.22 -12.90 6.76
C GLU A 155 -33.72 -12.62 6.66
N PHE A 156 -33.30 -11.73 5.75
CA PHE A 156 -31.90 -11.35 5.62
C PHE A 156 -31.38 -10.66 6.89
N GLY A 157 -32.15 -9.74 7.48
CA GLY A 157 -31.78 -9.07 8.72
C GLY A 157 -31.71 -10.01 9.93
N LEU A 158 -32.60 -10.99 10.03
CA LEU A 158 -32.52 -12.05 11.05
C LEU A 158 -31.30 -12.95 10.81
N ALA A 159 -31.02 -13.33 9.57
CA ALA A 159 -29.83 -14.10 9.23
C ALA A 159 -28.56 -13.32 9.62
N LEU A 160 -28.51 -12.01 9.34
CA LEU A 160 -27.45 -11.12 9.80
C LEU A 160 -27.31 -11.17 11.32
N TYR A 161 -28.39 -11.01 12.08
CA TYR A 161 -28.34 -11.09 13.54
C TYR A 161 -27.86 -12.45 14.06
N ASN A 162 -28.31 -13.54 13.44
CA ASN A 162 -28.00 -14.93 13.81
C ASN A 162 -26.59 -15.40 13.40
N GLY A 163 -25.75 -14.51 12.86
CA GLY A 163 -24.35 -14.81 12.59
C GLY A 163 -23.94 -14.83 11.12
N LEU A 164 -24.82 -14.50 10.17
CA LEU A 164 -24.44 -14.35 8.75
C LEU A 164 -23.29 -13.35 8.55
N TRP A 165 -23.20 -12.33 9.41
CA TRP A 165 -22.09 -11.37 9.39
C TRP A 165 -20.71 -12.03 9.56
N VAL A 166 -20.61 -13.13 10.32
CA VAL A 166 -19.36 -13.88 10.50
C VAL A 166 -18.96 -14.54 9.19
N TYR A 167 -19.89 -15.17 8.49
CA TYR A 167 -19.63 -15.80 7.19
C TYR A 167 -19.23 -14.77 6.13
N ILE A 168 -19.89 -13.60 6.11
CA ILE A 168 -19.52 -12.48 5.22
C ILE A 168 -18.09 -12.01 5.53
N LEU A 169 -17.76 -11.82 6.81
CA LEU A 169 -16.44 -11.38 7.25
C LEU A 169 -15.36 -12.41 6.86
N VAL A 170 -15.60 -13.70 7.09
CA VAL A 170 -14.69 -14.78 6.69
C VAL A 170 -14.51 -14.81 5.18
N ALA A 171 -15.59 -14.68 4.40
CA ALA A 171 -15.52 -14.64 2.94
C ALA A 171 -14.69 -13.45 2.43
N VAL A 172 -14.87 -12.26 3.01
CA VAL A 172 -14.10 -11.06 2.66
C VAL A 172 -12.61 -11.23 3.01
N ILE A 173 -12.30 -11.79 4.18
CA ILE A 173 -10.91 -12.07 4.58
C ILE A 173 -10.27 -13.07 3.62
N LEU A 174 -10.95 -14.17 3.32
CA LEU A 174 -10.45 -15.22 2.43
C LEU A 174 -10.22 -14.69 1.01
N LEU A 175 -11.17 -13.91 0.48
CA LEU A 175 -11.03 -13.23 -0.81
C LEU A 175 -9.82 -12.27 -0.83
N THR A 176 -9.62 -11.51 0.25
CA THR A 176 -8.49 -10.59 0.38
C THR A 176 -7.15 -11.33 0.43
N ILE A 177 -7.08 -12.45 1.14
CA ILE A 177 -5.88 -13.29 1.21
C ILE A 177 -5.58 -13.90 -0.16
N ILE A 178 -6.58 -14.51 -0.81
CA ILE A 178 -6.42 -15.14 -2.13
C ILE A 178 -5.94 -14.10 -3.15
N THR A 179 -6.60 -12.95 -3.24
CA THR A 179 -6.19 -11.88 -4.16
C THR A 179 -4.78 -11.38 -3.88
N ARG A 180 -4.39 -11.22 -2.61
CA ARG A 180 -3.02 -10.83 -2.21
C ARG A 180 -1.98 -11.88 -2.59
N VAL A 181 -2.26 -13.16 -2.36
CA VAL A 181 -1.37 -14.26 -2.72
C VAL A 181 -1.19 -14.33 -4.23
N ILE A 182 -2.27 -14.18 -5.00
CA ILE A 182 -2.25 -14.14 -6.46
C ILE A 182 -1.42 -12.94 -6.96
N MET A 183 -1.69 -11.73 -6.43
CA MET A 183 -0.94 -10.51 -6.76
C MET A 183 0.57 -10.65 -6.51
N ALA A 184 0.96 -11.38 -5.46
CA ALA A 184 2.36 -11.51 -5.08
C ALA A 184 3.13 -12.60 -5.83
N ASN A 185 2.44 -13.65 -6.28
CA ASN A 185 3.09 -14.88 -6.75
C ASN A 185 2.88 -15.21 -8.23
N VAL A 186 1.75 -14.81 -8.82
CA VAL A 186 1.44 -15.19 -10.21
C VAL A 186 2.24 -14.33 -11.18
N THR A 187 2.96 -14.98 -12.09
CA THR A 187 3.84 -14.37 -13.10
C THR A 187 3.54 -14.92 -14.50
N GLY A 188 3.90 -14.16 -15.54
CA GLY A 188 3.92 -14.65 -16.93
C GLY A 188 3.00 -13.89 -17.88
N LEU A 189 3.00 -14.29 -19.15
CA LEU A 189 2.30 -13.56 -20.22
C LEU A 189 0.79 -13.43 -19.99
N PHE A 190 0.16 -14.44 -19.39
CA PHE A 190 -1.27 -14.39 -19.05
C PHE A 190 -1.57 -13.31 -18.02
N ARG A 191 -0.71 -13.19 -17.00
CA ARG A 191 -0.79 -12.17 -15.95
C ARG A 191 -0.71 -10.78 -16.57
N ASP A 192 0.31 -10.56 -17.40
CA ASP A 192 0.63 -9.25 -17.97
C ASP A 192 -0.43 -8.80 -18.99
N ARG A 193 -1.00 -9.74 -19.76
CA ARG A 193 -1.95 -9.44 -20.84
C ARG A 193 -3.38 -9.27 -20.34
N PHE A 194 -3.83 -10.07 -19.37
CA PHE A 194 -5.24 -10.11 -18.97
C PHE A 194 -5.46 -9.56 -17.56
N MET A 195 -4.78 -10.12 -16.56
CA MET A 195 -5.08 -9.80 -15.17
C MET A 195 -4.72 -8.36 -14.81
N ASP A 196 -3.58 -7.86 -15.28
CA ASP A 196 -3.09 -6.51 -14.97
C ASP A 196 -3.91 -5.37 -15.61
N ARG A 197 -4.98 -5.70 -16.35
CA ARG A 197 -5.96 -4.75 -16.87
C ARG A 197 -7.16 -4.54 -15.93
N VAL A 198 -7.35 -5.40 -14.94
CA VAL A 198 -8.53 -5.43 -14.07
C VAL A 198 -8.17 -4.99 -12.64
N VAL A 199 -9.04 -4.26 -11.96
CA VAL A 199 -8.89 -3.94 -10.53
C VAL A 199 -9.11 -5.22 -9.70
N PRO A 200 -8.28 -5.55 -8.70
CA PRO A 200 -7.23 -4.75 -8.05
C PRO A 200 -5.82 -4.88 -8.64
N PHE A 201 -5.62 -5.76 -9.63
CA PHE A 201 -4.33 -6.11 -10.20
C PHE A 201 -3.67 -4.94 -10.95
N SER A 202 -4.45 -4.18 -11.71
CA SER A 202 -3.99 -2.99 -12.41
C SER A 202 -3.46 -1.91 -11.45
N THR A 203 -4.17 -1.68 -10.35
CA THR A 203 -3.76 -0.78 -9.27
C THR A 203 -2.48 -1.26 -8.60
N PHE A 204 -2.40 -2.55 -8.28
CA PHE A 204 -1.20 -3.16 -7.70
C PHE A 204 0.03 -2.98 -8.59
N LYS A 205 -0.10 -3.22 -9.90
CA LYS A 205 0.96 -3.00 -10.88
C LYS A 205 1.43 -1.55 -10.90
N GLN A 206 0.49 -0.60 -11.03
CA GLN A 206 0.83 0.82 -11.13
C GLN A 206 1.46 1.37 -9.84
N LEU A 207 1.01 0.90 -8.66
CA LEU A 207 1.65 1.24 -7.38
C LEU A 207 3.10 0.78 -7.34
N ASN A 208 3.38 -0.47 -7.71
CA ASN A 208 4.75 -0.99 -7.72
C ASN A 208 5.61 -0.33 -8.80
N ALA A 209 5.05 -0.04 -9.98
CA ALA A 209 5.74 0.69 -11.04
C ALA A 209 6.18 2.08 -10.56
N SER A 210 5.27 2.83 -9.91
CA SER A 210 5.58 4.16 -9.39
C SER A 210 6.60 4.11 -8.25
N ILE A 211 6.51 3.11 -7.35
CA ILE A 211 7.51 2.89 -6.30
C ILE A 211 8.88 2.58 -6.89
N ILE A 212 8.96 1.71 -7.92
CA ILE A 212 10.23 1.40 -8.58
C ILE A 212 10.80 2.63 -9.28
N LEU A 213 10.00 3.37 -10.06
CA LEU A 213 10.46 4.59 -10.74
C LEU A 213 10.98 5.63 -9.74
N ASN A 214 10.24 5.88 -8.65
CA ASN A 214 10.69 6.80 -7.61
C ASN A 214 11.98 6.34 -6.93
N SER A 215 12.06 5.05 -6.60
CA SER A 215 13.26 4.52 -5.96
C SER A 215 14.46 4.58 -6.90
N LEU A 216 14.27 4.22 -8.18
CA LEU A 216 15.32 4.24 -9.20
C LEU A 216 15.81 5.67 -9.46
N SER A 217 14.89 6.63 -9.60
CA SER A 217 15.20 8.06 -9.71
C SER A 217 15.99 8.58 -8.51
N GLY A 218 15.54 8.30 -7.28
CA GLY A 218 16.22 8.75 -6.07
C GLY A 218 17.63 8.17 -5.95
N MET A 219 17.80 6.88 -6.23
CA MET A 219 19.10 6.21 -6.22
C MET A 219 20.06 6.78 -7.27
N LEU A 220 19.59 6.98 -8.50
CA LEU A 220 20.39 7.52 -9.59
C LEU A 220 20.80 8.97 -9.36
N LYS A 221 19.87 9.83 -8.90
CA LYS A 221 20.17 11.20 -8.48
C LYS A 221 21.31 11.23 -7.45
N ASN A 222 21.37 10.20 -6.61
CA ASN A 222 22.37 10.02 -5.57
C ASN A 222 23.59 9.20 -6.00
N LYS A 223 23.85 9.13 -7.32
CA LYS A 223 25.02 8.49 -7.95
C LYS A 223 25.14 6.98 -7.69
N ILE A 224 24.06 6.32 -7.29
CA ILE A 224 24.03 4.86 -7.19
C ILE A 224 23.83 4.29 -8.60
N PRO A 225 24.70 3.36 -9.07
CA PRO A 225 24.56 2.75 -10.38
C PRO A 225 23.21 2.04 -10.55
N ILE A 226 22.62 2.14 -11.74
CA ILE A 226 21.30 1.54 -12.06
C ILE A 226 21.25 0.02 -11.82
N ASN A 227 22.35 -0.69 -12.11
CA ASN A 227 22.45 -2.15 -11.88
C ASN A 227 22.39 -2.51 -10.39
N ASP A 228 23.03 -1.70 -9.54
CA ASP A 228 22.99 -1.85 -8.09
C ASP A 228 21.59 -1.51 -7.58
N ALA A 229 21.01 -0.41 -8.08
CA ALA A 229 19.65 -0.01 -7.73
C ALA A 229 18.61 -1.11 -8.03
N LEU A 230 18.64 -1.73 -9.21
CA LEU A 230 17.77 -2.86 -9.55
C LEU A 230 18.00 -4.07 -8.63
N THR A 231 19.26 -4.34 -8.28
CA THR A 231 19.61 -5.42 -7.34
C THR A 231 19.02 -5.15 -5.96
N ILE A 232 19.18 -3.93 -5.44
CA ILE A 232 18.63 -3.48 -4.16
C ILE A 232 17.10 -3.62 -4.15
N LEU A 233 16.43 -3.17 -5.23
CA LEU A 233 14.98 -3.27 -5.36
C LEU A 233 14.49 -4.72 -5.39
N SER A 234 15.26 -5.63 -5.99
CA SER A 234 14.92 -7.05 -6.05
C SER A 234 14.89 -7.75 -4.68
N LEU A 235 15.61 -7.22 -3.68
CA LEU A 235 15.72 -7.84 -2.35
C LEU A 235 14.43 -7.78 -1.53
N ASN A 236 13.59 -6.76 -1.76
CA ASN A 236 12.29 -6.58 -1.11
C ASN A 236 11.11 -6.86 -2.04
N ALA A 237 11.38 -7.25 -3.28
CA ALA A 237 10.36 -7.55 -4.27
C ALA A 237 9.69 -8.90 -3.97
N ASN A 238 8.36 -8.96 -4.16
CA ASN A 238 7.67 -10.24 -4.23
C ASN A 238 8.02 -10.97 -5.54
N ARG A 239 7.57 -12.22 -5.69
CA ARG A 239 7.90 -13.04 -6.86
C ARG A 239 7.51 -12.38 -8.18
N TRP A 240 6.35 -11.72 -8.24
CA TRP A 240 5.89 -10.99 -9.42
C TRP A 240 6.77 -9.79 -9.77
N LEU A 241 7.08 -8.93 -8.82
CA LEU A 241 7.92 -7.77 -9.08
C LEU A 241 9.36 -8.19 -9.41
N LYS A 242 9.84 -9.26 -8.77
CA LYS A 242 11.17 -9.83 -9.00
C LYS A 242 11.30 -10.40 -10.42
N SER A 243 10.24 -10.98 -11.01
CA SER A 243 10.31 -11.44 -12.40
C SER A 243 10.53 -10.27 -13.36
N HIS A 244 9.84 -9.14 -13.17
CA HIS A 244 10.08 -7.95 -14.00
C HIS A 244 11.48 -7.39 -13.80
N ILE A 245 11.95 -7.22 -12.56
CA ILE A 245 13.31 -6.71 -12.28
C ILE A 245 14.38 -7.62 -12.88
N ASN A 246 14.21 -8.95 -12.82
CA ASN A 246 15.16 -9.88 -13.41
C ASN A 246 15.23 -9.74 -14.93
N ILE A 247 14.08 -9.56 -15.61
CA ILE A 247 14.05 -9.28 -17.06
C ILE A 247 14.77 -7.96 -17.36
N MET A 248 14.54 -6.91 -16.56
CA MET A 248 15.25 -5.63 -16.71
C MET A 248 16.77 -5.82 -16.65
N LYS A 249 17.27 -6.52 -15.62
CA LYS A 249 18.69 -6.80 -15.46
C LYS A 249 19.28 -7.59 -16.63
N VAL A 250 18.57 -8.61 -17.12
CA VAL A 250 19.01 -9.42 -18.27
C VAL A 250 19.09 -8.56 -19.53
N ASN A 251 18.09 -7.72 -19.79
CA ASN A 251 18.07 -6.84 -20.94
C ASN A 251 19.20 -5.80 -20.89
N MET A 252 19.48 -5.24 -19.72
CA MET A 252 20.61 -4.32 -19.52
C MET A 252 21.96 -5.01 -19.74
N ALA A 253 22.12 -6.25 -19.26
CA ALA A 253 23.33 -7.04 -19.49
C ALA A 253 23.58 -7.36 -20.97
N LYS A 254 22.53 -7.38 -21.79
CA LYS A 254 22.62 -7.52 -23.25
C LYS A 254 22.99 -6.21 -23.97
N GLY A 255 23.15 -5.10 -23.24
CA GLY A 255 23.47 -3.79 -23.82
C GLY A 255 22.27 -3.09 -24.49
N GLN A 256 21.04 -3.51 -24.20
CA GLN A 256 19.85 -2.81 -24.70
C GLN A 256 19.75 -1.40 -24.11
N ASN A 257 19.19 -0.47 -24.89
CA ASN A 257 18.93 0.89 -24.43
C ASN A 257 17.96 0.86 -23.22
N TYR A 258 18.07 1.82 -22.29
CA TYR A 258 17.27 1.86 -21.05
C TYR A 258 15.76 1.76 -21.28
N GLY A 259 15.23 2.37 -22.35
CA GLY A 259 13.81 2.27 -22.70
C GLY A 259 13.38 0.83 -23.00
N GLU A 260 14.16 0.10 -23.79
CA GLU A 260 13.91 -1.31 -24.11
C GLU A 260 14.18 -2.21 -22.90
N ALA A 261 15.25 -1.92 -22.16
CA ALA A 261 15.62 -2.72 -21.01
C ALA A 261 14.58 -2.68 -19.89
N LEU A 262 13.96 -1.52 -19.67
CA LEU A 262 12.88 -1.36 -18.70
C LEU A 262 11.50 -1.82 -19.22
N ASN A 263 11.37 -2.10 -20.51
CA ASN A 263 10.13 -2.57 -21.13
C ASN A 263 9.86 -4.05 -20.82
N THR A 264 9.34 -4.29 -19.61
CA THR A 264 8.98 -5.63 -19.11
C THR A 264 7.48 -5.83 -18.96
N GLY A 265 6.69 -4.86 -19.44
CA GLY A 265 5.27 -4.78 -19.15
C GLY A 265 4.93 -4.11 -17.81
N LEU A 266 5.89 -3.88 -16.90
CA LEU A 266 5.63 -3.21 -15.61
C LEU A 266 5.26 -1.73 -15.78
N LEU A 267 6.09 -0.98 -16.54
CA LEU A 267 5.91 0.44 -16.80
C LEU A 267 4.89 0.69 -17.91
N ASN A 268 4.20 1.82 -17.86
CA ASN A 268 3.23 2.19 -18.89
C ASN A 268 3.95 2.68 -20.16
N VAL A 269 3.26 2.61 -21.30
CA VAL A 269 3.81 3.00 -22.62
C VAL A 269 4.35 4.45 -22.62
N HIS A 270 3.65 5.38 -21.97
CA HIS A 270 4.11 6.77 -21.87
C HIS A 270 5.36 6.94 -21.00
N GLU A 271 5.51 6.15 -19.93
CA GLU A 271 6.71 6.17 -19.07
C GLU A 271 7.91 5.62 -19.86
N LEU A 272 7.73 4.50 -20.57
CA LEU A 272 8.75 3.88 -21.41
C LEU A 272 9.17 4.78 -22.58
N LEU A 273 8.21 5.43 -23.25
CA LEU A 273 8.50 6.36 -24.35
C LEU A 273 9.38 7.53 -23.86
N ASN A 274 9.02 8.15 -22.74
CA ASN A 274 9.82 9.23 -22.17
C ASN A 274 11.23 8.74 -21.79
N ILE A 275 11.36 7.58 -21.16
CA ILE A 275 12.68 7.00 -20.86
C ILE A 275 13.48 6.76 -22.14
N SER A 276 12.86 6.20 -23.18
CA SER A 276 13.54 5.86 -24.44
C SER A 276 13.98 7.08 -25.24
N LEU A 277 13.20 8.15 -25.26
CA LEU A 277 13.51 9.37 -26.01
C LEU A 277 14.70 10.12 -25.44
N TYR A 278 14.92 10.00 -24.13
CA TYR A 278 15.93 10.79 -23.42
C TYR A 278 17.03 9.94 -22.78
N SER A 279 17.05 8.63 -23.01
CA SER A 279 18.07 7.73 -22.47
C SER A 279 19.48 7.97 -23.02
N ALA A 280 19.57 8.55 -24.21
CA ALA A 280 20.84 8.94 -24.84
C ALA A 280 21.39 10.28 -24.33
N LEU A 281 20.64 11.02 -23.49
CA LEU A 281 21.09 12.30 -22.95
C LEU A 281 22.04 12.10 -21.75
N PRO A 282 23.09 12.93 -21.61
CA PRO A 282 23.98 12.91 -20.44
C PRO A 282 23.26 13.04 -19.09
N SER A 283 22.08 13.66 -19.09
CA SER A 283 21.22 13.91 -17.92
C SER A 283 20.10 12.87 -17.75
N PHE A 284 20.33 11.61 -18.09
CA PHE A 284 19.34 10.53 -17.93
C PHE A 284 18.71 10.47 -16.52
N HIS A 285 19.46 10.83 -15.48
CA HIS A 285 18.95 10.86 -14.11
C HIS A 285 17.84 11.91 -13.92
N ASP A 286 17.94 13.06 -14.60
CA ASP A 286 16.93 14.13 -14.56
C ASP A 286 15.67 13.71 -15.32
N VAL A 287 15.84 13.00 -16.43
CA VAL A 287 14.75 12.39 -17.20
C VAL A 287 13.96 11.43 -16.31
N LEU A 288 14.66 10.49 -15.66
CA LEU A 288 14.00 9.50 -14.82
C LEU A 288 13.31 10.16 -13.62
N THR A 289 13.86 11.25 -13.11
CA THR A 289 13.22 12.09 -12.09
C THR A 289 11.93 12.71 -12.60
N SER A 290 11.94 13.30 -13.80
CA SER A 290 10.72 13.83 -14.42
C SER A 290 9.66 12.74 -14.66
N VAL A 291 10.07 11.56 -15.14
CA VAL A 291 9.17 10.41 -15.35
C VAL A 291 8.61 9.90 -14.03
N SER A 292 9.42 9.84 -12.98
CA SER A 292 9.00 9.50 -11.62
C SER A 292 7.95 10.49 -11.10
N GLU A 293 8.20 11.80 -11.20
CA GLU A 293 7.24 12.82 -10.74
C GLU A 293 5.91 12.75 -11.51
N LYS A 294 5.94 12.55 -12.83
CA LYS A 294 4.72 12.32 -13.62
C LYS A 294 4.00 11.03 -13.18
N SER A 295 4.75 9.97 -12.89
CA SER A 295 4.18 8.71 -12.37
C SER A 295 3.49 8.93 -11.03
N LYS A 296 4.09 9.73 -10.12
CA LYS A 296 3.50 10.10 -8.82
C LYS A 296 2.17 10.84 -8.97
N ILE A 297 2.09 11.79 -9.89
CA ILE A 297 0.86 12.53 -10.17
C ILE A 297 -0.20 11.57 -10.74
N ASN A 298 0.16 10.78 -11.76
CA ASN A 298 -0.74 9.83 -12.40
C ASN A 298 -1.31 8.79 -11.43
N ILE A 299 -0.48 8.22 -10.55
CA ILE A 299 -0.98 7.25 -9.56
C ILE A 299 -1.87 7.93 -8.53
N ASN A 300 -1.54 9.16 -8.10
CA ASN A 300 -2.38 9.91 -7.18
C ASN A 300 -3.76 10.18 -7.77
N ASP A 301 -3.84 10.68 -9.00
CA ASP A 301 -5.11 10.96 -9.66
C ASP A 301 -5.96 9.70 -9.86
N LYS A 302 -5.32 8.59 -10.22
CA LYS A 302 -6.02 7.30 -10.34
C LYS A 302 -6.53 6.81 -8.99
N MET A 303 -5.76 6.98 -7.92
CA MET A 303 -6.23 6.62 -6.57
C MET A 303 -7.41 7.49 -6.15
N ASP A 304 -7.41 8.78 -6.47
CA ASP A 304 -8.52 9.68 -6.15
C ASP A 304 -9.78 9.34 -6.96
N LYS A 305 -9.64 9.03 -8.25
CA LYS A 305 -10.75 8.55 -9.09
C LYS A 305 -11.32 7.24 -8.55
N LEU A 306 -10.48 6.25 -8.22
CA LEU A 306 -10.92 4.99 -7.64
C LEU A 306 -11.61 5.20 -6.29
N ALA A 307 -11.07 6.07 -5.43
CA ALA A 307 -11.69 6.43 -4.15
C ALA A 307 -13.07 7.07 -4.36
N GLY A 308 -13.19 7.99 -5.32
CA GLY A 308 -14.46 8.63 -5.69
C GLY A 308 -15.49 7.63 -6.19
N LEU A 309 -15.11 6.70 -7.07
CA LEU A 309 -15.99 5.64 -7.57
C LEU A 309 -16.46 4.70 -6.45
N LEU A 310 -15.54 4.25 -5.61
CA LEU A 310 -15.86 3.41 -4.44
C LEU A 310 -16.79 4.15 -3.48
N LYS A 311 -16.56 5.45 -3.25
CA LYS A 311 -17.42 6.31 -2.43
C LYS A 311 -18.82 6.38 -3.02
N SER A 312 -18.98 6.72 -4.29
CA SER A 312 -20.28 6.82 -4.95
C SER A 312 -21.04 5.50 -4.93
N PHE A 313 -20.36 4.38 -5.20
CA PHE A 313 -20.96 3.04 -5.12
C PHE A 313 -21.43 2.71 -3.70
N SER A 314 -20.64 3.07 -2.69
CA SER A 314 -21.00 2.82 -1.29
C SER A 314 -22.17 3.68 -0.83
N THR A 315 -22.22 4.94 -1.25
CA THR A 315 -23.37 5.82 -1.01
C THR A 315 -24.63 5.28 -1.70
N LEU A 316 -24.48 4.73 -2.92
CA LEU A 316 -25.59 4.10 -3.63
C LEU A 316 -26.11 2.87 -2.89
N ILE A 317 -25.22 2.03 -2.34
CA ILE A 317 -25.62 0.88 -1.51
C ILE A 317 -26.38 1.35 -0.27
N LEU A 318 -25.88 2.38 0.44
CA LEU A 318 -26.58 2.91 1.61
C LEU A 318 -27.94 3.51 1.25
N GLY A 319 -28.02 4.29 0.18
CA GLY A 319 -29.29 4.82 -0.33
C GLY A 319 -30.27 3.72 -0.72
N GLY A 320 -29.78 2.68 -1.43
CA GLY A 320 -30.55 1.50 -1.78
C GLY A 320 -31.05 0.74 -0.56
N CYS A 321 -30.23 0.61 0.49
CA CYS A 321 -30.63 0.04 1.76
C CYS A 321 -31.77 0.83 2.41
N VAL A 322 -31.69 2.16 2.45
CA VAL A 322 -32.74 3.01 3.01
C VAL A 322 -34.03 2.90 2.21
N ILE A 323 -33.95 2.93 0.88
CA ILE A 323 -35.10 2.76 -0.01
C ILE A 323 -35.73 1.38 0.19
N TRP A 324 -34.92 0.33 0.31
CA TRP A 324 -35.41 -1.03 0.53
C TRP A 324 -36.17 -1.15 1.86
N VAL A 325 -35.63 -0.59 2.95
CA VAL A 325 -36.34 -0.52 4.24
C VAL A 325 -37.65 0.27 4.11
N PHE A 326 -37.63 1.42 3.43
CA PHE A 326 -38.82 2.25 3.25
C PHE A 326 -39.93 1.51 2.49
N ILE A 327 -39.60 0.88 1.36
CA ILE A 327 -40.55 0.10 0.57
C ILE A 327 -41.08 -1.08 1.38
N ALA A 328 -40.22 -1.77 2.14
CA ALA A 328 -40.62 -2.87 3.01
C ALA A 328 -41.65 -2.43 4.07
N LEU A 329 -41.44 -1.29 4.72
CA LEU A 329 -42.37 -0.75 5.71
C LEU A 329 -43.67 -0.27 5.08
N PHE A 330 -43.58 0.47 3.96
CA PHE A 330 -44.75 1.00 3.26
C PHE A 330 -45.64 -0.13 2.74
N SER A 331 -45.05 -1.14 2.09
CA SER A 331 -45.79 -2.28 1.57
C SER A 331 -46.46 -3.09 2.67
N LEU A 332 -45.81 -3.21 3.84
CA LEU A 332 -46.40 -3.89 5.00
C LEU A 332 -47.57 -3.10 5.60
N SER A 333 -47.43 -1.77 5.67
CA SER A 333 -48.49 -0.87 6.14
C SER A 333 -49.71 -0.88 5.21
N ASP A 334 -49.50 -0.84 3.89
CA ASP A 334 -50.57 -0.94 2.89
C ASP A 334 -51.31 -2.28 2.98
N GLN A 335 -50.60 -3.36 3.26
CA GLN A 335 -51.23 -4.66 3.44
C GLN A 335 -52.04 -4.76 4.74
N LEU A 336 -51.57 -4.13 5.82
CA LEU A 336 -52.33 -4.03 7.07
C LEU A 336 -53.58 -3.17 6.91
N SER A 337 -53.50 -2.05 6.18
CA SER A 337 -54.65 -1.16 5.97
C SER A 337 -55.76 -1.85 5.17
N LYS A 338 -55.41 -2.62 4.13
CA LYS A 338 -56.37 -3.42 3.34
C LYS A 338 -57.11 -4.46 4.15
N MET A 339 -56.46 -5.08 5.14
CA MET A 339 -57.12 -6.03 6.04
C MET A 339 -58.01 -5.36 7.08
N SER A 340 -57.67 -4.14 7.53
CA SER A 340 -58.50 -3.37 8.47
C SER A 340 -59.83 -2.91 7.85
N GLN A 341 -59.89 -2.83 6.51
CA GLN A 341 -61.07 -2.42 5.76
C GLN A 341 -61.97 -3.60 5.32
N MET A 342 -61.56 -4.85 5.57
CA MET A 342 -62.35 -6.07 5.31
C MET A 342 -63.04 -6.56 6.58
#